data_AF-A0A956QG83-F1
#
_entry.id   AF-A0A956QG83-F1
#
_cell.length_a   1.000
_cell.length_b   1.000
_cell.length_c   1.000
_cell.angle_alpha   90.00
_cell.angle_beta   90.00
_cell.angle_gamma   90.00
#
_symmetry.space_group_name_H-M   'P 1'
#
loop_
_entity.id
_entity.type
_entity.pdbx_description
1 polymer ?
#
loop_
_entity_poly.entity_id
_entity_poly.type
_entity_poly.pdbx_seq_one_letter_code
_entity_poly.pdbx_strand_id
1 'polypeptide(L)'
;MTLSLTLGVLCPHYTGVGGGGFCLFWLPGLDRPRVLDYRETAPAASKPGMFSDTRRASTRGALAPGTPGTVAGLAELLEHHGTISWERALAPGIELAEKGFPTYPNLRRVILGRLKMLSEYSETARIFVTETGQGPLPGQSLRQPD
;
A
#
# COMPACT_ATOMS: atom_id res chain seq x y z
N MET A 1 3.72 -6.72 -12.08
CA MET A 1 2.49 -6.75 -11.28
C MET A 1 2.64 -7.55 -9.97
N THR A 2 2.94 -8.86 -10.01
CA THR A 2 3.13 -9.72 -8.81
C THR A 2 4.00 -9.08 -7.73
N LEU A 3 5.14 -8.50 -8.14
CA LEU A 3 6.03 -7.79 -7.22
C LEU A 3 5.32 -6.64 -6.49
N SER A 4 4.50 -5.84 -7.18
CA SER A 4 3.78 -4.72 -6.57
C SER A 4 2.76 -5.20 -5.53
N LEU A 5 2.03 -6.27 -5.83
CA LEU A 5 1.06 -6.88 -4.91
C LEU A 5 1.77 -7.47 -3.68
N THR A 6 2.89 -8.13 -3.90
CA THR A 6 3.73 -8.72 -2.84
C THR A 6 4.35 -7.65 -1.95
N LEU A 7 4.87 -6.57 -2.55
CA LEU A 7 5.44 -5.44 -1.81
C LEU A 7 4.38 -4.66 -1.03
N GLY A 8 3.13 -4.65 -1.47
CA GLY A 8 2.03 -4.06 -0.69
C GLY A 8 1.87 -4.72 0.69
N VAL A 9 2.21 -6.02 0.79
CA VAL A 9 2.21 -6.77 2.05
C VAL A 9 3.53 -6.62 2.80
N LEU A 10 4.66 -6.84 2.12
CA LEU A 10 5.99 -6.86 2.73
C LEU A 10 6.50 -5.46 3.14
N CYS A 11 6.10 -4.43 2.40
CA CYS A 11 6.55 -3.05 2.53
C CYS A 11 5.36 -2.09 2.72
N PRO A 12 4.52 -2.31 3.75
CA PRO A 12 3.23 -1.63 3.88
C PRO A 12 3.34 -0.12 4.12
N HIS A 13 4.52 0.37 4.51
CA HIS A 13 4.80 1.79 4.71
C HIS A 13 5.26 2.53 3.43
N TYR A 14 5.43 1.83 2.31
CA TYR A 14 5.83 2.43 1.03
C TYR A 14 4.71 2.39 -0.02
N THR A 15 4.04 1.25 -0.15
CA THR A 15 3.09 0.98 -1.22
C THR A 15 2.02 0.01 -0.75
N GLY A 16 0.95 -0.13 -1.52
CA GLY A 16 -0.13 -1.07 -1.21
C GLY A 16 -1.38 -0.81 -2.05
N VAL A 17 -2.36 -1.68 -1.89
CA VAL A 17 -3.64 -1.62 -2.62
C VAL A 17 -4.42 -0.32 -2.36
N GLY A 18 -4.18 0.34 -1.23
CA GLY A 18 -4.79 1.62 -0.86
C GLY A 18 -4.14 2.88 -1.46
N GLY A 19 -3.15 2.76 -2.35
CA GLY A 19 -2.49 3.90 -3.00
C GLY A 19 -2.73 3.98 -4.50
N GLY A 20 -1.80 4.58 -5.22
CA GLY A 20 -1.77 4.68 -6.68
C GLY A 20 -0.35 4.79 -7.22
N GLY A 21 -0.20 5.03 -8.52
CA GLY A 21 1.12 5.13 -9.13
C GLY A 21 1.09 5.25 -10.66
N PHE A 22 2.24 4.94 -11.26
CA PHE A 22 2.45 4.97 -12.69
C PHE A 22 3.23 3.74 -13.11
N CYS A 23 2.93 3.22 -14.30
CA CYS A 23 3.75 2.19 -14.95
C CYS A 23 4.17 2.70 -16.32
N LEU A 24 5.48 2.95 -16.48
CA LEU A 24 6.10 3.13 -17.80
C LEU A 24 6.51 1.75 -18.31
N PHE A 25 6.01 1.35 -19.47
CA PHE A 25 6.31 0.05 -20.06
C PHE A 25 6.53 0.16 -21.56
N TRP A 26 7.34 -0.74 -22.09
CA TRP A 26 7.56 -0.89 -23.52
C TRP A 26 7.65 -2.39 -23.82
N LEU A 27 6.72 -2.87 -24.64
CA LEU A 27 6.54 -4.27 -24.97
C LEU A 27 6.92 -4.51 -26.44
N PRO A 28 7.32 -5.74 -26.81
CA PRO A 28 7.51 -6.10 -28.21
C PRO A 28 6.28 -5.75 -29.06
N GLY A 29 6.51 -5.15 -30.23
CA GLY A 29 5.43 -4.69 -31.12
C GLY A 29 4.93 -3.27 -30.85
N LEU A 30 5.31 -2.64 -29.73
CA LEU A 30 5.04 -1.22 -29.52
C LEU A 30 6.11 -0.36 -30.20
N ASP A 31 5.64 0.64 -30.94
CA ASP A 31 6.44 1.66 -31.63
C ASP A 31 7.15 2.65 -30.68
N ARG A 32 6.62 2.82 -29.48
CA ARG A 32 7.14 3.70 -28.43
C ARG A 32 6.70 3.25 -27.04
N PRO A 33 7.37 3.68 -25.96
CA PRO A 33 6.92 3.43 -24.60
C PRO A 33 5.50 3.94 -24.35
N ARG A 34 4.78 3.28 -23.45
CA ARG A 34 3.45 3.67 -22.95
C ARG A 34 3.53 3.93 -21.46
N VAL A 35 2.67 4.82 -20.97
CA VAL A 35 2.51 5.09 -19.54
C VAL A 35 1.07 4.77 -19.17
N LEU A 36 0.90 3.94 -18.17
CA LEU A 36 -0.36 3.81 -17.45
C LEU A 36 -0.30 4.67 -16.19
N ASP A 37 -1.20 5.64 -16.11
CA ASP A 37 -1.43 6.47 -14.93
C ASP A 37 -2.60 5.89 -14.13
N TYR A 38 -2.31 5.45 -12.92
CA TYR A 38 -3.29 4.98 -11.94
C TYR A 38 -3.06 5.70 -10.61
N ARG A 39 -2.69 6.97 -10.69
CA ARG A 39 -2.51 7.84 -9.53
C ARG A 39 -3.84 8.06 -8.83
N GLU A 40 -3.77 8.22 -7.51
CA GLU A 40 -4.94 8.55 -6.72
C GLU A 40 -5.57 9.87 -7.20
N THR A 41 -6.90 9.91 -7.25
CA THR A 41 -7.66 11.10 -7.60
C THR A 41 -8.33 11.70 -6.37
N ALA A 42 -8.61 13.01 -6.40
CA ALA A 42 -9.40 13.62 -5.34
C ALA A 42 -10.81 12.98 -5.30
N PRO A 43 -11.31 12.57 -4.13
CA PRO A 43 -12.69 12.10 -4.01
C PRO A 43 -13.70 13.13 -4.57
N ALA A 44 -14.83 12.67 -5.09
CA ALA A 44 -15.81 13.54 -5.75
C ALA A 44 -16.37 14.66 -4.84
N ALA A 45 -16.36 14.46 -3.51
CA ALA A 45 -16.79 15.44 -2.53
C ALA A 45 -15.69 16.46 -2.12
N SER A 46 -14.47 16.32 -2.66
CA SER A 46 -13.38 17.23 -2.37
C SER A 46 -13.65 18.63 -2.93
N LYS A 47 -13.25 19.65 -2.17
CA LYS A 47 -13.42 21.06 -2.54
C LYS A 47 -12.19 21.89 -2.15
N PRO A 48 -11.88 22.97 -2.89
CA PRO A 48 -10.84 23.91 -2.48
C PRO A 48 -11.05 24.38 -1.04
N GLY A 49 -9.96 24.45 -0.27
CA GLY A 49 -10.00 24.93 1.12
C GLY A 49 -10.51 23.91 2.16
N MET A 50 -10.82 22.66 1.79
CA MET A 50 -11.32 21.65 2.75
C MET A 50 -10.36 21.32 3.92
N PHE A 51 -9.10 21.77 3.84
CA PHE A 51 -8.09 21.59 4.89
C PHE A 51 -7.62 22.92 5.53
N SER A 52 -8.23 24.06 5.18
CA SER A 52 -7.77 25.38 5.63
C SER A 52 -7.73 25.50 7.15
N ASP A 53 -8.75 24.97 7.82
CA ASP A 53 -8.89 25.07 9.28
C ASP A 53 -8.19 23.91 10.01
N THR A 54 -7.85 22.84 9.30
CA THR A 54 -7.31 21.60 9.88
C THR A 54 -6.21 21.00 9.01
N ARG A 55 -5.08 21.71 8.85
CA ARG A 55 -3.94 21.24 8.03
C ARG A 55 -3.47 19.81 8.34
N ARG A 56 -3.64 19.33 9.58
CA ARG A 56 -3.30 17.94 9.94
C ARG A 56 -4.17 16.91 9.22
N ALA A 57 -5.41 17.25 8.87
CA ALA A 57 -6.36 16.37 8.19
C ALA A 57 -5.98 16.06 6.74
N SER A 58 -5.09 16.83 6.10
CA SER A 58 -4.56 16.50 4.77
C SER A 58 -3.46 15.44 4.80
N THR A 59 -2.95 15.09 5.98
CA THR A 59 -1.84 14.13 6.14
C THR A 59 -2.16 12.99 7.10
N ARG A 60 -3.30 13.04 7.81
CA ARG A 60 -3.71 12.04 8.81
C ARG A 60 -5.22 11.89 8.86
N GLY A 61 -5.65 10.66 9.14
CA GLY A 61 -7.07 10.31 9.27
C GLY A 61 -7.77 10.14 7.93
N ALA A 62 -9.06 9.81 7.98
CA ALA A 62 -9.83 9.38 6.83
C ALA A 62 -10.06 10.45 5.74
N LEU A 63 -9.78 11.73 6.02
CA LEU A 63 -9.87 12.81 5.03
C LEU A 63 -8.61 12.98 4.18
N ALA A 64 -7.49 12.37 4.58
CA ALA A 64 -6.21 12.51 3.90
C ALA A 64 -6.08 11.69 2.60
N PRO A 65 -6.64 10.46 2.48
CA PRO A 65 -6.47 9.64 1.29
C PRO A 65 -7.18 10.22 0.05
N GLY A 66 -6.53 10.08 -1.10
CA GLY A 66 -7.22 10.12 -2.39
C GLY A 66 -7.92 8.79 -2.69
N THR A 67 -8.74 8.75 -3.75
CA THR A 67 -9.34 7.51 -4.24
C THR A 67 -8.25 6.57 -4.75
N PRO A 68 -8.06 5.37 -4.17
CA PRO A 68 -7.00 4.45 -4.56
C PRO A 68 -7.12 3.97 -6.01
N GLY A 69 -5.99 3.88 -6.72
CA GLY A 69 -5.92 3.46 -8.12
C GLY A 69 -5.09 2.19 -8.36
N THR A 70 -4.32 1.71 -7.38
CA THR A 70 -3.36 0.60 -7.56
C THR A 70 -4.01 -0.66 -8.13
N VAL A 71 -5.13 -1.11 -7.56
CA VAL A 71 -5.78 -2.35 -8.02
C VAL A 71 -6.26 -2.21 -9.47
N ALA A 72 -6.89 -1.09 -9.81
CA ALA A 72 -7.36 -0.81 -11.17
C ALA A 72 -6.20 -0.77 -12.18
N GLY A 73 -5.12 -0.07 -11.85
CA GLY A 73 -3.95 0.01 -12.73
C GLY A 73 -3.24 -1.33 -12.92
N LEU A 74 -3.14 -2.13 -11.85
CA LEU A 74 -2.56 -3.47 -11.95
C LEU A 74 -3.48 -4.43 -12.73
N ALA A 75 -4.81 -4.28 -12.62
CA ALA A 75 -5.77 -5.04 -13.40
C ALA A 75 -5.62 -4.78 -14.89
N GLU A 76 -5.60 -3.52 -15.29
CA GLU A 76 -5.38 -3.10 -16.68
C GLU A 76 -4.10 -3.75 -17.25
N LEU A 77 -2.99 -3.69 -16.50
CA LEU A 77 -1.74 -4.29 -16.93
C LEU A 77 -1.81 -5.82 -17.05
N LEU A 78 -2.52 -6.51 -16.14
CA LEU A 78 -2.64 -7.96 -16.20
C LEU A 78 -3.51 -8.42 -17.36
N GLU A 79 -4.67 -7.81 -17.49
CA GLU A 79 -5.72 -8.25 -18.42
C GLU A 79 -5.30 -7.97 -19.87
N HIS A 80 -4.62 -6.85 -20.10
CA HIS A 80 -4.22 -6.45 -21.45
C HIS A 80 -2.78 -6.83 -21.83
N HIS A 81 -1.89 -7.01 -20.84
CA HIS A 81 -0.46 -7.23 -21.11
C HIS A 81 0.16 -8.37 -20.30
N GLY A 82 -0.60 -9.00 -19.40
CA GLY A 82 -0.13 -10.10 -18.57
C GLY A 82 -0.19 -11.45 -19.27
N THR A 83 0.50 -12.42 -18.68
CA THR A 83 0.57 -13.81 -19.18
C THR A 83 0.22 -14.84 -18.11
N ILE A 84 -0.19 -14.38 -16.93
CA ILE A 84 -0.54 -15.22 -15.78
C ILE A 84 -1.90 -14.80 -15.24
N SER A 85 -2.58 -15.71 -14.54
CA SER A 85 -3.85 -15.41 -13.90
C SER A 85 -3.69 -14.55 -12.64
N TRP A 86 -4.80 -13.96 -12.20
CA TRP A 86 -4.86 -13.20 -10.94
C TRP A 86 -4.45 -14.04 -9.74
N GLU A 87 -4.88 -15.30 -9.68
CA GLU A 87 -4.55 -16.22 -8.58
C GLU A 87 -3.04 -16.40 -8.48
N ARG A 88 -2.36 -16.63 -9.62
CA ARG A 88 -0.90 -16.78 -9.64
C ARG A 88 -0.18 -15.50 -9.26
N ALA A 89 -0.73 -14.35 -9.64
CA ALA A 89 -0.09 -13.09 -9.35
C ALA A 89 -0.26 -12.61 -7.91
N LEU A 90 -1.37 -12.96 -7.26
CA LEU A 90 -1.66 -12.63 -5.86
C LEU A 90 -1.04 -13.62 -4.89
N ALA A 91 -0.86 -14.89 -5.29
CA ALA A 91 -0.43 -15.98 -4.42
C ALA A 91 0.78 -15.64 -3.52
N PRO A 92 1.87 -15.02 -4.00
CA PRO A 92 3.01 -14.71 -3.12
C PRO A 92 2.67 -13.67 -2.05
N GLY A 93 1.85 -12.68 -2.38
CA GLY A 93 1.40 -11.67 -1.42
C GLY A 93 0.45 -12.26 -0.38
N ILE A 94 -0.50 -13.09 -0.81
CA ILE A 94 -1.42 -13.82 0.07
C ILE A 94 -0.64 -14.70 1.05
N GLU A 95 0.34 -15.47 0.56
CA GLU A 95 1.14 -16.33 1.42
C GLU A 95 1.87 -15.54 2.52
N LEU A 96 2.49 -14.40 2.16
CA LEU A 96 3.15 -13.53 3.14
C LEU A 96 2.15 -12.90 4.12
N ALA A 97 0.94 -12.56 3.67
CA ALA A 97 -0.10 -11.95 4.49
C ALA A 97 -0.61 -12.95 5.54
N GLU A 98 -0.88 -14.19 5.11
CA GLU A 98 -1.42 -15.27 5.93
C GLU A 98 -0.38 -15.89 6.89
N LYS A 99 0.79 -16.27 6.37
CA LYS A 99 1.85 -16.93 7.15
C LYS A 99 2.72 -15.93 7.92
N GLY A 100 2.74 -14.69 7.46
CA GLY A 100 3.57 -13.62 8.00
C GLY A 100 4.98 -13.62 7.44
N PHE A 101 5.69 -12.53 7.72
CA PHE A 101 7.08 -12.33 7.34
C PHE A 101 7.87 -11.73 8.50
N PRO A 102 9.19 -11.96 8.58
CA PRO A 102 10.00 -11.38 9.64
C PRO A 102 10.03 -9.85 9.47
N THR A 103 9.67 -9.14 10.53
CA THR A 103 9.86 -7.70 10.61
C THR A 103 11.33 -7.40 10.37
N TYR A 104 11.65 -6.49 9.44
CA TYR A 104 13.02 -6.09 9.14
C TYR A 104 13.37 -4.74 9.79
N PRO A 105 14.67 -4.43 9.98
CA PRO A 105 15.10 -3.24 10.73
C PRO A 105 14.49 -1.92 10.23
N ASN A 106 14.38 -1.75 8.91
CA ASN A 106 13.78 -0.52 8.34
C ASN A 106 12.28 -0.40 8.66
N LEU A 107 11.50 -1.48 8.57
CA LEU A 107 10.08 -1.46 8.92
C LEU A 107 9.88 -1.10 10.39
N ARG A 108 10.64 -1.73 11.30
CA ARG A 108 10.61 -1.39 12.73
C ARG A 108 10.92 0.09 12.95
N ARG A 109 11.99 0.61 12.33
CA ARG A 109 12.37 2.03 12.44
C ARG A 109 11.22 2.96 12.03
N VAL A 110 10.53 2.64 10.93
CA VAL A 110 9.40 3.44 10.44
C VAL A 110 8.20 3.35 11.41
N ILE A 111 7.87 2.14 11.89
CA ILE A 111 6.81 1.93 12.89
C ILE A 111 7.11 2.76 14.15
N LEU A 112 8.32 2.66 14.70
CA LEU A 112 8.71 3.42 15.90
C LEU A 112 8.62 4.95 15.66
N GLY A 113 9.05 5.42 14.49
CA GLY A 113 8.94 6.83 14.10
C GLY A 113 7.50 7.32 13.86
N ARG A 114 6.51 6.41 13.87
CA ARG A 114 5.08 6.70 13.68
C ARG A 114 4.21 6.14 14.79
N LEU A 115 4.78 5.57 15.86
CA LEU A 115 4.07 4.89 16.95
C LEU A 115 2.88 5.69 17.46
N LYS A 116 3.10 6.96 17.82
CA LYS A 116 2.03 7.84 18.31
C LYS A 116 0.85 7.92 17.35
N MET A 117 1.10 8.04 16.04
CA MET A 117 0.03 8.10 15.03
C MET A 117 -0.64 6.74 14.86
N LEU A 118 0.14 5.65 14.81
CA LEU A 118 -0.41 4.30 14.64
C LEU A 118 -1.27 3.88 15.84
N SER A 119 -0.95 4.37 17.04
CA SER A 119 -1.74 4.17 18.25
C SER A 119 -3.02 5.03 18.31
N GLU A 120 -3.17 6.05 17.47
CA GLU A 120 -4.38 6.89 17.41
C GLU A 120 -5.57 6.16 16.75
N TYR A 121 -5.33 5.07 15.98
CA TYR A 121 -6.38 4.32 15.28
C TYR A 121 -6.34 2.83 15.65
N SER A 122 -7.52 2.25 15.94
CA SER A 122 -7.65 0.86 16.40
C SER A 122 -7.00 -0.14 15.45
N GLU A 123 -7.25 -0.01 14.15
CA GLU A 123 -6.77 -0.98 13.15
C GLU A 123 -5.26 -0.92 12.97
N THR A 124 -4.68 0.29 12.91
CA THR A 124 -3.22 0.40 12.82
C THR A 124 -2.54 -0.04 14.10
N ALA A 125 -3.15 0.20 15.26
CA ALA A 125 -2.62 -0.27 16.53
C ALA A 125 -2.64 -1.79 16.61
N ARG A 126 -3.76 -2.42 16.22
CA ARG A 126 -3.93 -3.88 16.19
C ARG A 126 -2.86 -4.58 15.36
N ILE A 127 -2.46 -3.98 14.23
CA ILE A 127 -1.50 -4.57 13.30
C ILE A 127 -0.05 -4.28 13.73
N PHE A 128 0.27 -3.04 14.10
CA PHE A 128 1.67 -2.58 14.22
C PHE A 128 2.14 -2.32 15.65
N VAL A 129 1.24 -2.35 16.66
CA VAL A 129 1.58 -2.07 18.06
C VAL A 129 1.48 -3.36 18.87
N THR A 130 2.60 -3.74 19.48
CA THR A 130 2.69 -4.92 20.35
C THR A 130 2.09 -4.63 21.72
N GLU A 131 1.87 -5.68 22.53
CA GLU A 131 1.39 -5.55 23.92
C GLU A 131 2.27 -4.64 24.78
N THR A 132 3.57 -4.54 24.48
CA THR A 132 4.51 -3.64 25.13
C THR A 132 4.39 -2.16 24.69
N GLY A 133 3.44 -1.84 23.81
CA GLY A 133 3.25 -0.50 23.26
C GLY A 133 4.32 -0.06 22.25
N GLN A 134 5.10 -1.00 21.72
CA GLN A 134 6.14 -0.74 20.72
C GLN A 134 5.77 -1.36 19.36
N GLY A 135 6.67 -1.28 18.37
CA GLY A 135 6.56 -2.10 17.16
C GLY A 135 7.16 -3.51 17.36
N PRO A 136 6.87 -4.47 16.45
CA PRO A 136 7.52 -5.77 16.46
C PRO A 136 9.04 -5.65 16.32
N LEU A 137 9.78 -6.51 17.02
CA LEU A 137 11.24 -6.60 16.94
C LEU A 137 11.68 -7.19 15.60
N PRO A 138 12.88 -6.87 15.10
CA PRO A 138 13.37 -7.51 13.89
C PRO A 138 13.41 -9.03 14.07
N GLY A 139 12.93 -9.77 13.08
CA GLY A 139 12.77 -11.23 13.13
C GLY A 139 11.43 -11.71 13.70
N GLN A 140 10.68 -10.89 14.44
CA GLN A 140 9.32 -11.25 14.84
C GLN A 140 8.39 -11.26 13.62
N SER A 141 7.56 -12.29 13.53
CA SER A 141 6.61 -12.44 12.42
C SER A 141 5.52 -11.37 12.49
N LEU A 142 5.32 -10.64 11.40
CA LEU A 142 4.20 -9.74 11.18
C LEU A 142 3.23 -10.41 10.21
N ARG A 143 1.97 -10.56 10.63
CA ARG A 143 0.88 -11.16 9.83
C ARG A 143 -0.18 -10.11 9.52
N GLN A 144 -0.81 -10.22 8.36
CA GLN A 144 -1.84 -9.30 7.88
C GLN A 144 -2.98 -10.12 7.23
N PRO A 145 -3.78 -10.87 8.01
CA PRO A 145 -4.75 -11.84 7.46
C PRO A 145 -6.07 -11.23 6.97
N ASP A 146 -6.32 -9.94 7.23
CA ASP A 146 -7.53 -9.21 6.84
C ASP A 146 -7.51 -8.76 5.38
#